data_AF-A0A820UAQ9-F1
#
_entry.id   AF-A0A820UAQ9-F1
#
_cell.length_a   1.000
_cell.length_b   1.000
_cell.length_c   1.000
_cell.angle_alpha   90.00
_cell.angle_beta   90.00
_cell.angle_gamma   90.00
#
_symmetry.space_group_name_H-M   'P 1'
#
loop_
_entity.id
_entity.type
_entity.pdbx_description
1 polymer ?
#
loop_
_entity_poly.entity_id
_entity_poly.type
_entity_poly.pdbx_seq_one_letter_code
_entity_poly.pdbx_strand_id
1 'polypeptide(L)'
;VGSFRATMRELADDLMLSSDTNVIVDSKESAMKEAGEIIQSKTKIIAELGELIQNDKFCNEISNEKITIFKSVGIAIEDLAAAIVLYESLKK
;
A
#
# COMPACT_ATOMS: atom_id res chain seq x y z
N VAL A 1 5.13 -4.23 2.58
CA VAL A 1 6.45 -4.24 3.25
C VAL A 1 7.33 -5.23 2.51
N GLY A 2 8.61 -4.89 2.31
CA GLY A 2 9.53 -5.66 1.47
C GLY A 2 9.49 -5.24 -0.01
N SER A 3 10.32 -5.85 -0.86
CA SER A 3 10.40 -5.58 -2.30
C SER A 3 10.48 -4.10 -2.69
N PHE A 4 11.42 -3.36 -2.09
CA PHE A 4 11.66 -1.92 -2.28
C PHE A 4 12.53 -1.59 -3.50
N ARG A 5 12.72 -2.54 -4.42
CA ARG A 5 13.45 -2.36 -5.67
C ARG A 5 12.60 -2.92 -6.79
N ALA A 6 12.56 -2.24 -7.94
CA ALA A 6 11.69 -2.62 -9.06
C ALA A 6 11.84 -4.08 -9.55
N THR A 7 13.01 -4.70 -9.33
CA THR A 7 13.27 -6.10 -9.70
C THR A 7 12.93 -7.11 -8.60
N MET A 8 12.79 -6.67 -7.35
CA MET A 8 12.49 -7.54 -6.20
C MET A 8 10.98 -7.78 -6.11
N ARG A 9 10.58 -9.02 -5.80
CA ARG A 9 9.18 -9.41 -5.63
C ARG A 9 9.07 -10.44 -4.51
N GLU A 10 7.96 -10.37 -3.77
CA GLU A 10 7.61 -11.37 -2.75
C GLU A 10 6.24 -12.03 -3.03
N LEU A 11 5.47 -11.47 -3.97
CA LEU A 11 4.15 -11.96 -4.37
C LEU A 11 4.15 -12.45 -5.82
N ALA A 12 3.42 -13.52 -6.07
CA ALA A 12 3.29 -14.15 -7.38
C ALA A 12 2.24 -13.46 -8.26
N ASP A 13 2.40 -13.54 -9.58
CA ASP A 13 1.57 -12.83 -10.54
C ASP A 13 0.11 -13.33 -10.57
N ASP A 14 -0.12 -14.62 -10.30
CA ASP A 14 -1.46 -15.21 -10.20
C ASP A 14 -2.29 -14.59 -9.08
N LEU A 15 -1.66 -14.32 -7.94
CA LEU A 15 -2.27 -13.59 -6.84
C LEU A 15 -2.49 -12.11 -7.22
N MET A 16 -1.47 -11.43 -7.75
CA MET A 16 -1.56 -10.00 -8.05
C MET A 16 -2.57 -9.68 -9.16
N LEU A 17 -2.82 -10.60 -10.09
CA LEU A 17 -3.72 -10.42 -11.24
C LEU A 17 -5.10 -11.01 -11.04
N SER A 18 -5.36 -11.69 -9.93
CA SER A 18 -6.66 -12.27 -9.64
C SER A 18 -7.76 -11.20 -9.58
N SER A 19 -8.92 -11.48 -10.21
CA SER A 19 -10.11 -10.60 -10.17
C SER A 19 -10.69 -10.44 -8.76
N ASP A 20 -10.37 -11.38 -7.87
CA ASP A 20 -10.80 -11.40 -6.49
C ASP A 20 -9.75 -10.80 -5.55
N THR A 21 -8.74 -10.09 -6.09
CA THR A 21 -7.70 -9.41 -5.33
C THR A 21 -7.80 -7.89 -5.45
N ASN A 22 -7.82 -7.22 -4.30
CA ASN A 22 -7.77 -5.78 -4.15
C ASN A 22 -6.36 -5.35 -3.75
N VAL A 23 -5.69 -4.54 -4.57
CA VAL A 23 -4.34 -4.03 -4.27
C VAL A 23 -4.41 -2.58 -3.81
N ILE A 24 -4.04 -2.36 -2.55
CA ILE A 24 -3.98 -1.05 -1.89
C ILE A 24 -2.51 -0.73 -1.63
N VAL A 25 -2.11 0.53 -1.78
CA VAL A 25 -0.74 0.97 -1.56
C VAL A 25 -0.65 2.14 -0.59
N ASP A 26 0.53 2.40 -0.04
CA ASP A 26 0.79 3.64 0.70
C ASP A 26 0.79 4.86 -0.24
N SER A 27 1.54 4.78 -1.35
CA SER A 27 1.55 5.75 -2.44
C SER A 27 1.62 5.06 -3.80
N LYS A 28 0.72 5.42 -4.72
CA LYS A 28 0.73 4.96 -6.11
C LYS A 28 2.04 5.34 -6.80
N GLU A 29 2.55 6.55 -6.53
CA GLU A 29 3.79 7.02 -7.13
C GLU A 29 4.99 6.16 -6.72
N SER A 30 5.18 5.94 -5.41
CA SER A 30 6.30 5.14 -4.89
C SER A 30 6.17 3.68 -5.29
N ALA A 31 4.97 3.09 -5.19
CA ALA A 31 4.72 1.71 -5.58
C ALA A 31 5.07 1.45 -7.06
N MET A 32 4.74 2.37 -7.96
CA MET A 32 5.07 2.26 -9.39
C MET A 32 6.57 2.43 -9.71
N LYS A 33 7.39 2.86 -8.74
CA LYS A 33 8.85 2.98 -8.89
C LYS A 33 9.60 1.84 -8.20
N GLU A 34 9.07 1.33 -7.10
CA GLU A 34 9.82 0.47 -6.19
C GLU A 34 9.24 -0.93 -6.03
N ALA A 35 7.91 -1.09 -6.06
CA ALA A 35 7.27 -2.38 -5.80
C ALA A 35 7.30 -3.27 -7.04
N GLY A 36 8.28 -4.19 -7.12
CA GLY A 36 8.45 -5.03 -8.30
C GLY A 36 7.24 -5.91 -8.62
N GLU A 37 6.48 -6.37 -7.63
CA GLU A 37 5.25 -7.15 -7.91
C GLU A 37 4.16 -6.31 -8.55
N ILE A 38 4.13 -4.99 -8.34
CA ILE A 38 3.20 -4.07 -9.01
C ILE A 38 3.71 -3.73 -10.41
N ILE A 39 4.99 -3.36 -10.51
CA ILE A 39 5.61 -2.93 -11.78
C ILE A 39 5.60 -4.04 -12.82
N GLN A 40 5.96 -5.25 -12.41
CA GLN A 40 6.13 -6.37 -13.33
C GLN A 40 4.79 -7.00 -13.72
N SER A 41 3.88 -7.19 -12.76
CA SER A 41 2.54 -7.73 -13.05
C SER A 41 1.66 -6.72 -13.79
N LYS A 42 1.92 -5.41 -13.62
CA LYS A 42 1.03 -4.32 -14.07
C LYS A 42 -0.37 -4.43 -13.47
N THR A 43 -0.48 -5.01 -12.28
CA THR A 43 -1.72 -5.09 -11.52
C THR A 43 -2.34 -3.72 -11.30
N LYS A 44 -3.67 -3.68 -11.19
CA LYS A 44 -4.41 -2.46 -10.94
C LYS A 44 -4.39 -2.15 -9.45
N ILE A 45 -3.84 -0.99 -9.11
CA ILE A 45 -3.98 -0.40 -7.77
C ILE A 45 -5.39 0.18 -7.65
N ILE A 46 -6.13 -0.24 -6.63
CA ILE A 46 -7.52 0.22 -6.43
C ILE A 46 -7.59 1.54 -5.64
N ALA A 47 -6.68 1.75 -4.71
CA ALA A 47 -6.65 2.92 -3.83
C ALA A 47 -5.29 3.09 -3.14
N GLU A 48 -5.02 4.31 -2.67
CA GLU A 48 -4.01 4.58 -1.64
C GLU A 48 -4.64 4.46 -0.24
N LEU A 49 -3.84 4.12 0.76
CA LEU A 49 -4.30 3.98 2.15
C LEU A 49 -4.93 5.29 2.66
N GLY A 50 -4.38 6.45 2.29
CA GLY A 50 -4.94 7.76 2.65
C GLY A 50 -6.33 8.02 2.05
N GLU A 51 -6.63 7.49 0.86
CA GLU A 51 -7.96 7.58 0.22
C GLU A 51 -8.98 6.72 0.99
N LEU A 52 -8.56 5.55 1.50
CA LEU A 52 -9.42 4.68 2.30
C LEU A 52 -9.78 5.28 3.65
N ILE A 53 -8.82 5.90 4.33
CA ILE A 53 -9.03 6.52 5.64
C ILE A 53 -10.01 7.70 5.56
N GLN A 54 -10.01 8.42 4.43
CA GLN A 54 -10.87 9.60 4.25
C GLN A 54 -12.29 9.28 3.77
N ASN A 55 -12.55 8.06 3.27
CA ASN A 55 -13.81 7.73 2.62
C ASN A 55 -14.26 6.30 2.90
N ASP A 56 -15.21 6.17 3.82
CA ASP A 56 -15.84 4.90 4.21
C ASP A 56 -16.47 4.12 3.05
N LYS A 57 -16.78 4.76 1.91
CA LYS A 57 -17.32 4.06 0.74
C LYS A 57 -16.33 3.05 0.17
N PHE A 58 -15.03 3.35 0.16
CA PHE A 58 -14.04 2.41 -0.34
C PHE A 58 -13.86 1.20 0.58
N CYS A 59 -14.01 1.37 1.90
CA CYS A 59 -13.99 0.27 2.86
C CYS A 59 -15.09 -0.77 2.56
N ASN A 60 -16.30 -0.32 2.19
CA ASN A 60 -17.41 -1.21 1.83
C ASN A 60 -17.20 -1.94 0.49
N GLU A 61 -16.46 -1.33 -0.45
CA GLU A 61 -16.12 -1.99 -1.72
C GLU A 61 -15.03 -3.06 -1.54
N ILE A 62 -14.15 -2.88 -0.54
CA ILE A 62 -13.07 -3.81 -0.22
C ILE A 62 -13.57 -5.00 0.63
N SER A 63 -14.64 -4.84 1.43
CA SER A 63 -15.11 -5.85 2.39
C SER A 63 -15.88 -7.04 1.80
N ASN A 64 -16.07 -7.12 0.48
CA ASN A 64 -16.90 -8.14 -0.19
C ASN A 64 -16.18 -9.49 -0.42
N GLU A 65 -15.65 -10.12 0.64
CA GLU A 65 -14.99 -11.45 0.60
C GLU A 65 -13.77 -11.59 -0.34
N LYS A 66 -13.26 -10.46 -0.86
CA LYS A 66 -12.07 -10.43 -1.73
C LYS A 66 -10.78 -10.52 -0.92
N ILE A 67 -9.74 -11.08 -1.53
CA ILE A 67 -8.38 -11.00 -1.01
C ILE A 67 -7.94 -9.54 -1.04
N THR A 68 -7.40 -9.04 0.05
CA THR A 68 -6.93 -7.65 0.13
C THR A 68 -5.44 -7.64 0.43
N ILE A 69 -4.67 -7.00 -0.45
CA ILE A 69 -3.23 -6.85 -0.34
C ILE A 69 -2.94 -5.38 -0.10
N PHE A 70 -2.33 -5.10 1.06
CA PHE A 70 -1.70 -3.81 1.29
C PHE A 70 -0.21 -3.90 0.97
N LYS A 71 0.22 -3.24 -0.11
CA LYS A 71 1.62 -3.15 -0.51
C LYS A 71 2.19 -1.79 -0.11
N SER A 72 3.08 -1.81 0.87
CA SER A 72 3.86 -0.65 1.30
C SER A 72 5.34 -0.77 0.91
N VAL A 73 5.89 0.35 0.42
CA VAL A 73 7.34 0.60 0.19
C VAL A 73 7.88 1.69 1.13
N GLY A 74 7.01 2.37 1.87
CA GLY A 74 7.33 3.41 2.86
C GLY A 74 7.23 4.81 2.26
N ILE A 75 6.64 5.74 3.00
CA ILE A 75 6.57 7.15 2.63
C ILE A 75 7.00 8.05 3.79
N ALA A 76 7.74 9.13 3.49
CA ALA A 76 8.37 9.98 4.52
C ALA A 76 7.39 10.62 5.52
N ILE A 77 6.11 10.74 5.17
CA ILE A 77 5.09 11.27 6.08
C ILE A 77 4.83 10.32 7.26
N GLU A 78 5.01 9.01 7.09
CA GLU A 78 4.87 8.01 8.15
C GLU A 78 5.97 8.23 9.21
N ASP A 79 7.21 8.42 8.77
CA ASP A 79 8.34 8.71 9.66
C ASP A 79 8.16 10.04 10.39
N LEU A 80 7.73 11.08 9.68
CA LEU A 80 7.49 12.40 10.27
C LEU A 80 6.38 12.35 11.33
N ALA A 81 5.28 11.65 11.05
CA ALA A 81 4.20 11.47 12.02
C ALA A 81 4.69 10.75 13.28
N ALA A 82 5.46 9.66 13.13
CA ALA A 82 6.06 8.96 14.25
C ALA A 82 7.02 9.85 15.06
N ALA A 83 7.85 10.64 14.38
CA ALA A 83 8.78 11.57 15.02
C ALA A 83 8.07 12.68 15.81
N ILE A 84 6.96 13.22 15.28
CA ILE A 84 6.14 14.22 15.98
C ILE A 84 5.55 13.61 17.27
N VAL A 85 4.96 12.42 17.18
CA VAL A 85 4.38 11.72 18.36
C VAL A 85 5.43 11.52 19.45
N LEU A 86 6.63 11.05 19.07
CA LEU A 86 7.75 10.88 20.01
C LEU A 86 8.17 12.23 20.62
N TYR A 87 8.37 13.25 19.79
CA TYR A 87 8.80 14.57 20.24
C TYR A 87 7.81 15.21 21.22
N GLU A 88 6.51 15.11 20.95
CA GLU A 88 5.46 15.60 21.85
C GLU A 88 5.40 14.81 23.16
N SER A 89 5.66 13.51 23.12
CA SER A 89 5.70 12.68 24.33
C SER A 89 6.83 13.07 25.30
N LEU A 90 7.94 13.62 24.78
CA LEU A 90 9.11 14.03 25.56
C LEU A 90 9.02 15.46 26.08
N LYS A 91 8.07 16.26 25.58
CA LYS A 91 7.80 17.63 26.05
C LYS A 91 6.95 17.69 27.33
N LYS A 92 6.61 16.54 27.91
CA LYS A 92 5.90 16.44 29.19
C LYS A 92 6.84 16.55 30.37
#